data_AF-A0A1H9SUG6-F1
#
_entry.id   AF-A0A1H9SUG6-F1
#
_cell.length_a   1.000
_cell.length_b   1.000
_cell.length_c   1.000
_cell.angle_alpha   90.00
_cell.angle_beta   90.00
_cell.angle_gamma   90.00
#
_symmetry.space_group_name_H-M   'P 1'
#
loop_
_entity.id
_entity.type
_entity.pdbx_description
1 polymer ?
#
loop_
_entity_poly.entity_id
_entity_poly.type
_entity_poly.pdbx_seq_one_letter_code
_entity_poly.pdbx_strand_id
1 'polypeptide(L)' 'MSNFAKTMLFWLIAFPILTTVLIIIIDYFRGITIEVTSYWPNVLGLAVGGILVGFVHFNAKKLLTNKNA' A
#
# COMPACT_ATOMS: atom_id res chain seq x y z
N MET A 1 -15.27 12.72 -8.68
CA MET A 1 -13.91 12.48 -8.15
C MET A 1 -12.90 13.12 -9.09
N SER A 2 -11.90 13.84 -8.56
CA SER A 2 -10.79 14.34 -9.36
C SER A 2 -9.99 13.17 -9.95
N ASN A 3 -9.35 13.38 -11.11
CA ASN A 3 -8.52 12.36 -11.75
C ASN A 3 -7.41 11.86 -10.80
N PHE A 4 -6.88 12.76 -9.96
CA PHE A 4 -5.88 12.42 -8.96
C PHE A 4 -6.38 11.43 -7.90
N ALA A 5 -7.62 11.61 -7.40
CA ALA A 5 -8.21 10.70 -6.42
C ALA A 5 -8.45 9.30 -7.00
N LYS A 6 -8.85 9.21 -8.28
CA LYS A 6 -8.99 7.93 -8.98
C LYS A 6 -7.64 7.21 -9.13
N THR A 7 -6.61 7.93 -9.56
CA THR A 7 -5.25 7.38 -9.70
C THR A 7 -4.71 6.89 -8.36
N MET A 8 -4.93 7.64 -7.28
CA MET A 8 -4.49 7.26 -5.94
C MET A 8 -5.20 5.98 -5.45
N LEU A 9 -6.51 5.87 -5.65
CA LEU A 9 -7.28 4.66 -5.30
C LEU A 9 -6.87 3.45 -6.15
N PHE A 10 -6.57 3.66 -7.43
CA PHE A 10 -6.04 2.60 -8.28
C PHE A 10 -4.71 2.07 -7.75
N TRP A 11 -3.77 2.97 -7.43
CA TRP A 11 -2.46 2.59 -6.88
C TRP A 11 -2.55 1.95 -5.49
N LEU A 12 -3.55 2.33 -4.68
CA LEU A 12 -3.80 1.71 -3.38
C LEU A 12 -4.08 0.20 -3.48
N ILE A 13 -4.63 -0.25 -4.61
CA ILE A 13 -4.95 -1.67 -4.87
C ILE A 13 -3.86 -2.33 -5.73
N ALA A 14 -3.45 -1.66 -6.81
CA ALA A 14 -2.47 -2.20 -7.74
C ALA A 14 -1.11 -2.45 -7.09
N PHE A 15 -0.66 -1.56 -6.20
CA PHE A 15 0.64 -1.69 -5.56
C PHE A 15 0.73 -2.92 -4.63
N PRO A 16 -0.18 -3.13 -3.66
CA PRO A 16 -0.18 -4.35 -2.84
C PRO A 16 -0.23 -5.64 -3.64
N ILE A 17 -1.01 -5.68 -4.72
CA ILE A 17 -1.13 -6.85 -5.59
C ILE A 17 0.21 -7.12 -6.28
N LEU A 18 0.81 -6.11 -6.91
CA LEU A 18 2.09 -6.25 -7.60
C LEU A 18 3.20 -6.69 -6.65
N THR A 19 3.29 -6.10 -5.46
CA THR A 19 4.27 -6.51 -4.46
C THR A 19 4.04 -7.95 -4.00
N THR A 20 2.79 -8.36 -3.81
CA THR A 20 2.46 -9.72 -3.41
C THR A 20 2.84 -10.74 -4.49
N VAL A 21 2.60 -10.43 -5.76
CA VAL A 21 3.03 -11.25 -6.90
C VAL A 21 4.55 -11.43 -6.90
N LEU A 22 5.32 -10.35 -6.66
CA LEU A 22 6.77 -10.44 -6.56
C LEU A 22 7.23 -11.34 -5.40
N ILE A 23 6.56 -11.27 -4.24
CA ILE A 23 6.88 -12.13 -3.09
C ILE A 23 6.60 -13.60 -3.44
N ILE A 24 5.45 -13.89 -4.07
CA ILE A 24 5.10 -15.26 -4.52
C ILE A 24 6.17 -15.79 -5.48
N ILE A 25 6.64 -14.98 -6.43
CA ILE A 25 7.70 -15.36 -7.37
C ILE A 25 9.00 -15.68 -6.63
N ILE A 26 9.39 -14.85 -5.65
CA ILE A 26 10.59 -15.08 -4.83
C ILE A 26 10.46 -16.39 -4.05
N ASP A 27 9.31 -16.65 -3.44
CA ASP A 27 9.07 -17.84 -2.63
C ASP A 27 9.04 -19.12 -3.49
N TYR A 28 8.51 -19.02 -4.71
CA TYR A 28 8.61 -20.08 -5.72
C TYR A 28 10.08 -20.44 -6.02
N PHE A 29 10.94 -19.45 -6.29
CA PHE A 29 12.37 -19.70 -6.54
C PHE A 29 13.12 -20.22 -5.31
N ARG A 30 12.61 -19.96 -4.10
CA ARG A 30 13.17 -20.48 -2.84
C ARG A 30 12.70 -21.89 -2.49
N GLY A 31 11.76 -22.46 -3.25
CA GLY A 31 11.17 -23.78 -2.98
C GLY A 31 10.28 -23.80 -1.73
N ILE A 32 9.77 -22.65 -1.30
CA ILE A 32 8.86 -22.53 -0.14
C ILE A 32 7.45 -22.95 -0.59
N THR A 33 6.72 -23.64 0.30
CA THR A 33 5.33 -24.04 0.01
C THR A 33 4.44 -22.81 -0.17
N ILE A 34 3.78 -22.72 -1.33
CA ILE A 34 2.93 -21.59 -1.70
C ILE A 34 1.52 -21.86 -1.19
N GLU A 35 1.16 -21.26 -0.06
CA GLU A 35 -0.23 -21.20 0.42
C GLU A 35 -0.81 -19.82 0.12
N VAL A 36 -1.85 -19.73 -0.70
CA VAL A 36 -2.43 -18.43 -1.12
C VAL A 36 -2.85 -17.57 0.09
N THR A 37 -3.32 -18.22 1.15
CA THR A 37 -3.75 -17.57 2.40
C THR A 37 -2.60 -16.92 3.18
N SER A 38 -1.36 -17.42 3.04
CA SER A 38 -0.20 -16.88 3.74
C SER A 38 0.23 -15.50 3.21
N TYR A 39 -0.25 -15.12 2.01
CA TYR A 39 0.03 -13.83 1.39
C TYR A 39 -1.02 -12.75 1.70
N TRP A 40 -2.16 -13.10 2.32
CA TRP A 40 -3.17 -12.11 2.73
C TRP A 40 -2.62 -11.00 3.63
N PRO A 41 -1.77 -11.30 4.63
CA PRO A 41 -1.13 -10.27 5.44
C PRO A 41 -0.29 -9.28 4.61
N ASN A 42 0.30 -9.70 3.49
CA ASN A 42 1.09 -8.82 2.63
C ASN A 42 0.19 -7.80 1.93
N VAL A 43 -0.90 -8.27 1.32
CA VAL A 43 -1.88 -7.40 0.64
C VAL A 43 -2.50 -6.42 1.63
N LEU A 44 -3.01 -6.93 2.76
CA LEU A 44 -3.67 -6.10 3.78
C LEU A 44 -2.68 -5.16 4.46
N GLY A 45 -1.48 -5.63 4.81
CA GLY A 45 -0.44 -4.84 5.44
C GLY A 45 0.02 -3.67 4.57
N LEU A 46 0.22 -3.90 3.27
CA LEU A 46 0.59 -2.85 2.33
C LEU A 46 -0.55 -1.84 2.11
N ALA A 47 -1.80 -2.31 2.01
CA ALA A 47 -2.95 -1.43 1.88
C ALA A 47 -3.14 -0.54 3.13
N VAL A 48 -3.10 -1.15 4.33
CA VAL A 48 -3.23 -0.42 5.61
C VAL A 48 -2.06 0.53 5.82
N GLY A 49 -0.84 0.08 5.54
CA GLY A 49 0.36 0.91 5.62
C GLY A 49 0.27 2.15 4.72
N GLY A 50 -0.18 1.99 3.47
CA GLY A 50 -0.41 3.10 2.54
C GLY A 50 -1.43 4.11 3.06
N ILE A 51 -2.54 3.64 3.64
CA ILE A 51 -3.57 4.51 4.24
C ILE A 51 -3.00 5.28 5.43
N LEU A 52 -2.28 4.61 6.34
CA LEU A 52 -1.68 5.24 7.51
C LEU A 52 -0.66 6.31 7.13
N VAL A 53 0.22 6.02 6.17
CA VAL A 53 1.19 7.01 5.65
C VAL A 53 0.46 8.21 5.04
N GLY A 54 -0.58 7.98 4.23
CA GLY A 54 -1.40 9.05 3.67
C GLY A 54 -2.06 9.92 4.74
N PHE A 55 -2.62 9.29 5.78
CA PHE A 55 -3.22 9.98 6.92
C PHE A 55 -2.20 10.82 7.70
N VAL A 56 -1.04 10.25 8.03
CA VAL A 56 0.03 10.97 8.72
C VAL A 56 0.51 12.16 7.89
N HIS A 57 0.75 11.96 6.60
CA HIS A 57 1.21 13.03 5.71
C HIS A 57 0.18 14.17 5.60
N PHE A 58 -1.11 13.83 5.47
CA PHE A 58 -2.18 14.82 5.44
C PHE A 58 -2.23 15.68 6.72
N ASN A 59 -2.17 15.04 7.88
CA ASN A 59 -2.18 15.74 9.17
C ASN A 59 -0.90 16.56 9.38
N ALA A 60 0.27 16.02 9.03
CA ALA A 60 1.54 16.74 9.11
C ALA A 60 1.52 18.00 8.23
N LYS A 61 1.03 17.90 7.00
CA LYS A 61 0.89 19.05 6.09
C LYS A 61 -0.07 20.10 6.65
N LYS A 62 -1.20 19.67 7.21
CA LYS A 62 -2.18 20.58 7.85
C LYS A 62 -1.54 21.36 9.01
N LEU A 63 -0.76 20.71 9.86
CA LEU A 63 -0.06 21.37 10.97
C LEU A 63 0.99 22.38 10.49
N LEU A 64 1.76 22.04 9.46
CA LEU A 64 2.75 22.95 8.87
C LEU A 64 2.11 24.17 8.21
N THR A 65 1.00 23.99 7.50
CA THR A 65 0.27 25.11 6.89
C THR A 65 -0.31 26.05 7.95
N ASN A 66 -0.88 25.52 9.04
CA ASN A 66 -1.39 26.35 10.14
C ASN A 66 -0.29 27.09 10.92
N LYS A 67 0.95 26.58 10.93
CA LYS A 67 2.08 27.24 11.59
C LYS A 67 2.63 28.42 10.78
N ASN A 68 2.41 28.42 9.47
CA ASN A 68 2.96 29.42 8.55
C ASN A 68 1.92 30.46 8.08
N ALA A 69 0.71 30.42 8.63
CA ALA A 69 -0.37 31.39 8.40
C ALA A 69 -0.50 32.32 9.60
#